data_AF-A0A8J2KW88-F1
#
_entry.id   AF-A0A8J2KW88-F1
#
_cell.length_a   1.000
_cell.length_b   1.000
_cell.length_c   1.000
_cell.angle_alpha   90.00
_cell.angle_beta   90.00
_cell.angle_gamma   90.00
#
_symmetry.space_group_name_H-M   'P 1'
#
loop_
_entity.id
_entity.type
_entity.pdbx_description
1 polymer ?
#
loop_
_entity_poly.entity_id
_entity_poly.type
_entity_poly.pdbx_seq_one_letter_code
_entity_poly.pdbx_strand_id
1 'polypeptide(L)'
;LAIVIICLSATVTTLTALSMSAISTNGQIRGGGIYFMISRALGPEFGGAVGAIFSFANATAVAMHTVGFAESLNDLLKTLQVKIIDNGQNDIRIVGTIALIVMQAIIIIGTEWESKVCA
;
A
#
# COMPACT_ATOMS: atom_id res chain seq x y z
N LEU A 1 15.31 9.32 20.69
CA LEU A 1 13.94 8.75 20.57
C LEU A 1 13.65 8.27 19.14
N ALA A 2 13.79 9.10 18.10
CA ALA A 2 13.53 8.70 16.70
C ALA A 2 14.33 7.46 16.26
N ILE A 3 15.64 7.40 16.59
CA ILE A 3 16.50 6.24 16.29
C ILE A 3 15.96 4.95 16.93
N VAL A 4 15.45 5.02 18.17
CA VAL A 4 14.90 3.85 18.88
C VAL A 4 13.63 3.34 18.19
N ILE A 5 12.76 4.25 17.73
CA ILE A 5 11.54 3.90 16.98
C ILE A 5 11.89 3.21 15.67
N ILE A 6 12.87 3.74 14.93
CA ILE A 6 13.36 3.16 13.67
C ILE A 6 13.99 1.78 13.89
N CYS A 7 14.81 1.61 14.94
CA CYS A 7 15.42 0.32 15.24
C CYS A 7 14.36 -0.73 15.62
N LEU A 8 13.33 -0.36 16.40
CA LEU A 8 12.24 -1.26 16.76
C LEU A 8 11.42 -1.70 15.55
N SER A 9 11.00 -0.75 14.70
CA SER A 9 10.22 -1.07 13.50
C SER A 9 11.02 -1.94 12.51
N ALA A 10 12.32 -1.64 12.34
CA ALA A 10 13.22 -2.43 11.51
C ALA A 10 13.33 -3.87 12.05
N THR A 11 13.46 -4.05 13.36
CA THR A 11 13.55 -5.38 13.99
C THR A 11 12.27 -6.20 13.79
N VAL A 12 11.09 -5.58 13.95
CA VAL A 12 9.80 -6.25 13.69
C VAL A 12 9.68 -6.66 12.22
N THR A 13 10.09 -5.78 11.31
CA THR A 13 10.02 -6.04 9.86
C THR A 13 10.98 -7.16 9.46
N THR A 14 12.21 -7.17 9.98
CA THR A 14 13.20 -8.23 9.67
C THR A 14 12.78 -9.59 10.21
N LEU A 15 12.22 -9.66 11.43
CA LEU A 15 11.68 -10.91 11.98
C LEU A 15 10.51 -11.46 11.13
N THR A 16 9.64 -10.57 10.63
CA THR A 16 8.55 -10.95 9.73
C THR A 16 9.09 -11.46 8.39
N ALA A 17 10.10 -10.80 7.83
CA ALA A 17 10.76 -11.22 6.59
C ALA A 17 11.48 -12.57 6.70
N LEU A 18 12.13 -12.84 7.83
CA LEU A 18 12.73 -14.15 8.12
C LEU A 18 11.67 -15.24 8.21
N SER A 19 10.53 -14.96 8.87
CA SER A 19 9.40 -15.89 8.95
C SER A 19 8.81 -16.19 7.56
N MET A 20 8.65 -15.16 6.73
CA MET A 20 8.17 -15.31 5.34
C MET A 20 9.16 -16.13 4.48
N SER A 21 10.47 -15.92 4.66
CA SER A 21 11.51 -16.71 3.97
C SER A 21 11.47 -18.20 4.33
N ALA A 22 11.18 -18.51 5.59
CA ALA A 22 10.99 -19.89 6.03
C ALA A 22 9.74 -20.52 5.39
N ILE A 23 8.64 -19.77 5.32
CA ILE A 23 7.39 -20.18 4.67
C ILE A 23 7.61 -20.44 3.17
N SER A 24 8.31 -19.54 2.47
CA SER A 24 8.58 -19.70 1.03
C SER A 24 9.51 -20.87 0.71
N THR A 25 10.30 -21.33 1.68
CA THR A 25 11.18 -22.49 1.52
C THR A 25 10.46 -23.81 1.87
N ASN A 26 9.30 -23.77 2.53
CA ASN A 26 8.57 -24.94 3.01
C ASN A 26 7.48 -25.41 2.03
N GLY A 27 7.88 -25.92 0.85
CA GLY A 27 6.99 -26.59 -0.09
C GLY A 27 7.31 -26.37 -1.57
N GLN A 28 6.67 -27.14 -2.45
CA GLN A 28 6.72 -26.89 -3.90
C GLN A 28 5.78 -25.75 -4.26
N ILE A 29 6.32 -24.55 -4.41
CA ILE A 29 5.55 -23.38 -4.86
C ILE A 29 5.25 -23.56 -6.36
N ARG A 30 4.04 -24.03 -6.66
CA ARG A 30 3.47 -23.90 -8.01
C ARG A 30 2.95 -22.46 -8.16
N GLY A 31 3.16 -21.85 -9.32
CA GLY A 31 2.91 -20.43 -9.60
C GLY A 31 1.66 -19.89 -8.92
N GLY A 32 1.87 -19.04 -7.92
CA GLY A 32 0.83 -18.42 -7.10
C GLY A 32 1.43 -17.30 -6.25
N GLY A 33 0.62 -16.30 -5.89
CA GLY A 33 1.05 -15.14 -5.11
C GLY A 33 1.21 -15.41 -3.61
N ILE A 34 1.37 -14.34 -2.84
CA ILE A 34 1.63 -14.39 -1.39
C ILE A 34 0.54 -15.16 -0.61
N TYR A 35 -0.74 -14.96 -0.95
CA TYR A 35 -1.85 -15.69 -0.32
C TYR A 35 -1.72 -17.21 -0.52
N PHE A 36 -1.39 -17.64 -1.74
CA PHE A 36 -1.25 -19.06 -2.08
C PHE A 36 -0.10 -19.72 -1.31
N MET A 37 1.01 -19.00 -1.12
CA MET A 37 2.14 -19.47 -0.31
C MET A 37 1.75 -19.66 1.17
N ILE A 38 1.04 -18.68 1.76
CA ILE A 38 0.64 -18.73 3.17
C ILE A 38 -0.41 -19.81 3.44
N SER A 39 -1.45 -19.90 2.60
CA SER A 39 -2.54 -20.86 2.80
C SER A 39 -2.08 -22.32 2.72
N ARG A 40 -1.02 -22.61 1.94
CA ARG A 40 -0.44 -23.96 1.87
C ARG A 40 0.46 -24.30 3.05
N ALA A 41 1.20 -23.33 3.58
CA ALA A 41 2.13 -23.56 4.68
C ALA A 41 1.43 -23.63 6.05
N LEU A 42 0.38 -22.80 6.27
CA LEU A 42 -0.31 -22.68 7.55
C LEU A 42 -1.72 -23.28 7.59
N GLY A 43 -2.24 -23.72 6.43
CA GLY A 43 -3.60 -24.23 6.29
C GLY A 43 -4.64 -23.16 5.93
N PRO A 44 -5.85 -23.57 5.50
CA PRO A 44 -6.87 -22.67 4.97
C PRO A 44 -7.45 -21.69 6.00
N GLU A 45 -7.54 -22.09 7.27
CA GLU A 45 -8.08 -21.24 8.35
C GLU A 45 -7.18 -20.03 8.64
N PHE A 46 -5.87 -20.28 8.80
CA PHE A 46 -4.89 -19.21 9.01
C PHE A 46 -4.65 -18.39 7.74
N GLY A 47 -4.62 -19.02 6.57
CA GLY A 47 -4.46 -18.33 5.29
C GLY A 47 -5.59 -17.32 5.01
N GLY A 48 -6.84 -17.70 5.26
CA GLY A 48 -8.00 -16.84 5.07
C GLY A 48 -8.00 -15.61 5.97
N ALA A 49 -7.74 -15.79 7.27
CA ALA A 49 -7.72 -14.70 8.24
C ALA A 49 -6.58 -13.70 7.98
N VAL A 50 -5.36 -14.20 7.73
CA VAL A 50 -4.19 -13.35 7.41
C VAL A 50 -4.40 -12.62 6.07
N GLY A 51 -4.97 -13.31 5.07
CA GLY A 51 -5.27 -12.71 3.77
C GLY A 51 -6.28 -11.56 3.85
N ALA A 52 -7.33 -11.71 4.65
CA ALA A 52 -8.34 -10.65 4.86
C ALA A 52 -7.73 -9.41 5.53
N ILE A 53 -6.94 -9.60 6.59
CA ILE A 53 -6.27 -8.50 7.29
C ILE A 53 -5.27 -7.79 6.37
N PHE A 54 -4.50 -8.56 5.59
CA PHE A 54 -3.52 -8.01 4.65
C PHE A 54 -4.19 -7.20 3.52
N SER A 55 -5.31 -7.67 2.99
CA SER A 55 -6.09 -6.92 1.99
C SER A 55 -6.60 -5.59 2.54
N PHE A 56 -7.14 -5.60 3.77
CA PHE A 56 -7.61 -4.38 4.44
C PHE A 56 -6.47 -3.40 4.77
N ALA A 57 -5.32 -3.93 5.20
CA ALA A 57 -4.12 -3.13 5.45
C ALA A 57 -3.65 -2.42 4.18
N ASN A 58 -3.59 -3.13 3.04
CA ASN A 58 -3.24 -2.53 1.75
C ASN A 58 -4.27 -1.49 1.28
N ALA A 59 -5.57 -1.74 1.48
CA ALA A 59 -6.61 -0.75 1.17
C ALA A 59 -6.42 0.55 1.98
N THR A 60 -6.10 0.43 3.27
CA THR A 60 -5.81 1.57 4.14
C THR A 60 -4.51 2.28 3.75
N ALA A 61 -3.48 1.53 3.32
CA ALA A 61 -2.23 2.10 2.83
C ALA A 61 -2.45 2.97 1.58
N VAL A 62 -3.25 2.51 0.62
CA VAL A 62 -3.60 3.31 -0.57
C VAL A 62 -4.30 4.61 -0.18
N ALA A 63 -5.22 4.58 0.80
CA ALA A 63 -5.86 5.78 1.31
C ALA A 63 -4.83 6.75 1.93
N MET A 64 -3.93 6.25 2.77
CA MET A 64 -2.87 7.05 3.39
C MET A 64 -1.94 7.69 2.36
N HIS A 65 -1.48 6.93 1.36
CA HIS A 65 -0.63 7.45 0.30
C HIS A 65 -1.34 8.54 -0.52
N THR A 66 -2.63 8.36 -0.81
CA THR A 66 -3.38 9.34 -1.60
C THR A 66 -3.65 10.62 -0.82
N VAL A 67 -3.93 10.54 0.48
CA VAL A 67 -4.08 11.72 1.34
C VAL A 67 -2.75 12.47 1.46
N GLY A 68 -1.63 11.78 1.68
CA GLY A 68 -0.31 12.41 1.74
C GLY A 68 0.07 13.12 0.43
N PHE A 69 -0.31 12.54 -0.72
CA PHE A 69 -0.19 13.21 -2.02
C PHE A 69 -1.05 14.49 -2.09
N ALA A 70 -2.32 14.41 -1.69
CA ALA A 70 -3.23 15.55 -1.73
C ALA A 70 -2.79 16.70 -0.82
N GLU A 71 -2.26 16.39 0.38
CA GLU A 71 -1.66 17.38 1.30
C GLU A 71 -0.44 18.04 0.67
N SER A 72 0.49 17.25 0.14
CA SER A 72 1.71 17.77 -0.51
C SER A 72 1.40 18.67 -1.70
N LEU A 73 0.39 18.29 -2.50
CA LEU A 73 -0.08 19.10 -3.62
C LEU A 73 -0.72 20.40 -3.15
N ASN A 74 -1.56 20.35 -2.12
CA ASN A 74 -2.19 21.54 -1.54
C ASN A 74 -1.14 22.54 -0.99
N ASP A 75 -0.09 22.05 -0.33
CA ASP A 75 1.00 22.89 0.16
C ASP A 75 1.84 23.52 -0.96
N LEU A 76 2.04 22.80 -2.07
CA LEU A 76 2.65 23.35 -3.28
C LEU A 76 1.80 24.48 -3.87
N LEU A 77 0.49 24.30 -3.98
CA LEU A 77 -0.42 25.32 -4.52
C LEU A 77 -0.46 26.59 -3.64
N LYS A 78 -0.44 26.43 -2.31
CA LYS A 78 -0.30 27.55 -1.37
C LYS A 78 0.97 28.36 -1.64
N THR A 79 2.08 27.67 -1.88
CA THR A 79 3.38 28.31 -2.17
C THR A 79 3.32 29.13 -3.46
N LEU A 80 2.56 28.67 -4.46
CA LEU A 80 2.38 29.34 -5.74
C LEU A 80 1.25 30.39 -5.75
N GLN A 81 0.62 30.67 -4.60
CA GLN A 81 -0.53 31.59 -4.46
C GLN A 81 -1.76 31.22 -5.32
N VAL A 82 -1.85 29.96 -5.78
CA VAL A 82 -2.99 29.45 -6.54
C VAL A 82 -4.00 28.85 -5.55
N LYS A 83 -5.29 29.20 -5.69
CA LYS A 83 -6.38 28.66 -4.87
C LYS A 83 -7.29 27.78 -5.72
N ILE A 84 -7.65 26.60 -5.22
CA ILE A 84 -8.68 25.76 -5.86
C ILE A 84 -10.06 26.25 -5.42
N ILE A 85 -10.39 26.16 -4.13
CA ILE A 85 -11.63 26.72 -3.55
C ILE A 85 -11.31 27.63 -2.37
N ASP A 86 -10.72 27.09 -1.29
CA ASP A 86 -10.49 27.81 -0.03
C ASP A 86 -9.10 27.61 0.57
N ASN A 87 -8.22 26.80 -0.07
CA ASN A 87 -6.94 26.33 0.48
C ASN A 87 -7.07 25.64 1.85
N GLY A 88 -8.26 25.12 2.15
CA GLY A 88 -8.59 24.46 3.40
C GLY A 88 -8.67 22.94 3.26
N GLN A 89 -9.31 22.32 4.25
CA GLN A 89 -9.46 20.86 4.30
C GLN A 89 -10.34 20.30 3.17
N ASN A 90 -11.22 21.12 2.60
CA ASN A 90 -12.09 20.70 1.51
C ASN A 90 -11.31 20.44 0.22
N ASP A 91 -10.27 21.23 -0.06
CA ASP A 91 -9.41 21.05 -1.23
C ASP A 91 -8.65 19.71 -1.18
N ILE A 92 -8.16 19.31 -0.01
CA ILE A 92 -7.50 18.01 0.19
C ILE A 92 -8.47 16.86 -0.11
N ARG A 93 -9.74 16.97 0.32
CA ARG A 93 -10.77 15.94 0.05
C ARG A 93 -11.09 15.83 -1.44
N ILE A 94 -11.19 16.95 -2.13
CA ILE A 94 -11.51 16.99 -3.57
C ILE A 94 -10.35 16.42 -4.39
N VAL A 95 -9.13 16.91 -4.16
CA VAL A 95 -7.92 16.40 -4.84
C VAL A 95 -7.73 14.91 -4.55
N GLY A 96 -7.89 14.50 -3.29
CA GLY A 96 -7.80 13.09 -2.91
C GLY A 96 -8.83 12.21 -3.62
N THR A 97 -10.09 12.65 -3.72
CA THR A 97 -11.15 11.89 -4.41
C THR A 97 -10.88 11.79 -5.91
N ILE A 98 -10.44 12.87 -6.55
CA ILE A 98 -10.08 12.87 -7.98
C ILE A 98 -8.88 11.94 -8.21
N ALA A 99 -7.84 12.03 -7.38
CA ALA A 99 -6.66 11.17 -7.48
C ALA A 99 -7.01 9.68 -7.32
N LEU A 100 -7.88 9.33 -6.38
CA LEU A 100 -8.36 7.95 -6.22
C LEU A 100 -9.12 7.45 -7.46
N ILE A 101 -10.01 8.27 -8.03
CA ILE A 101 -10.76 7.90 -9.25
C ILE A 101 -9.81 7.70 -10.43
N VAL A 102 -8.82 8.58 -10.59
CA VAL A 102 -7.82 8.46 -11.65
C VAL A 102 -6.98 7.20 -11.46
N MET A 103 -6.48 6.92 -10.25
CA MET A 103 -5.74 5.70 -9.98
C MET A 103 -6.59 4.45 -10.21
N GLN A 104 -7.87 4.47 -9.84
CA GLN A 104 -8.79 3.37 -10.13
C GLN A 104 -9.00 3.16 -11.63
N ALA A 105 -9.11 4.23 -12.41
CA ALA A 105 -9.22 4.15 -13.87
C ALA A 105 -7.96 3.55 -14.51
N ILE A 106 -6.77 3.94 -14.04
CA ILE A 106 -5.48 3.41 -14.53
C ILE A 106 -5.42 1.89 -14.31
N ILE A 107 -5.76 1.42 -13.11
CA ILE A 107 -5.76 -0.01 -12.76
C ILE A 107 -6.74 -0.79 -13.64
N ILE A 108 -7.91 -0.22 -13.98
CA ILE A 108 -8.89 -0.88 -14.85
C ILE A 108 -8.39 -0.96 -16.30
N ILE A 109 -7.68 0.05 -16.78
CA ILE A 109 -7.30 0.18 -18.20
C ILE A 109 -6.05 -0.64 -18.54
N GLY A 110 -5.07 -0.79 -17.65
CA GLY A 110 -3.83 -1.43 -18.10
C GLY A 110 -2.80 -1.77 -17.03
N THR A 111 -3.01 -2.88 -16.30
CA THR A 111 -1.96 -3.53 -15.51
C THR A 111 -0.77 -4.01 -16.36
N GLU A 112 -0.98 -4.22 -17.67
CA GLU A 112 0.09 -4.56 -18.63
C GLU A 112 1.04 -3.39 -18.93
N TRP A 113 0.58 -2.15 -18.76
CA TRP A 113 1.43 -0.97 -18.90
C TRP A 113 2.26 -0.78 -17.62
N GLU A 114 1.64 -1.00 -16.47
CA GLU A 114 2.30 -0.93 -15.16
C GLU A 114 3.49 -1.91 -15.10
N SER A 115 3.32 -3.14 -15.55
CA SER A 115 4.39 -4.14 -15.53
C SER A 115 5.60 -3.76 -16.40
N LYS A 116 5.42 -2.94 -17.44
CA LYS A 116 6.52 -2.43 -18.28
C LYS A 116 7.24 -1.24 -17.68
N VAL A 117 6.58 -0.48 -16.80
CA VAL A 117 7.17 0.66 -16.09
C VAL A 117 7.93 0.20 -14.84
N CYS A 118 7.48 -0.88 -14.21
CA CYS A 118 8.10 -1.45 -13.01
C CYS A 118 9.22 -2.48 -13.28
N ALA A 119 9.36 -2.95 -14.53
CA ALA A 119 10.45 -3.85 -14.96
C ALA A 119 11.70 -3.07 -15.36
#